data_AF-C7CBV1-F1
#
_entry.id   AF-C7CBV1-F1
#
_cell.length_a   1.000
_cell.length_b   1.000
_cell.length_c   1.000
_cell.angle_alpha   90.00
_cell.angle_beta   90.00
_cell.angle_gamma   90.00
#
_symmetry.space_group_name_H-M   'P 1'
#
loop_
_entity.id
_entity.type
_entity.pdbx_description
1 polymer ?
#
loop_
_entity_poly.entity_id
_entity_poly.type
_entity_poly.pdbx_seq_one_letter_code
_entity_poly.pdbx_strand_id
1 'polypeptide(L)'
;MTAAPIRYHDGIETLSPDENETIDRIIAAMTHESEITAKRYGHAVRASHAKISGVAVGTLEILPNLQPELAQGLFANAVTH
;
A
#
# COMPACT_ATOMS: atom_id res chain seq x y z
N MET A 1 -27.64 -5.52 0.45
CA MET A 1 -27.63 -4.14 -0.08
C MET A 1 -26.18 -3.78 -0.35
N THR A 2 -25.81 -3.55 -1.60
CA THR A 2 -24.49 -2.98 -1.92
C THR A 2 -24.57 -1.48 -1.70
N ALA A 3 -23.70 -0.94 -0.83
CA ALA A 3 -23.61 0.50 -0.63
C ALA A 3 -23.10 1.15 -1.94
N ALA A 4 -23.67 2.30 -2.31
CA ALA A 4 -23.19 3.05 -3.46
C ALA A 4 -21.73 3.51 -3.22
N PRO A 5 -20.83 3.41 -4.22
CA PRO A 5 -19.48 3.91 -4.10
C PRO A 5 -19.46 5.40 -3.76
N ILE A 6 -18.57 5.79 -2.85
CA ILE A 6 -18.40 7.18 -2.43
C ILE A 6 -17.28 7.80 -3.26
N ARG A 7 -17.53 8.97 -3.86
CA ARG A 7 -16.50 9.69 -4.61
C ARG A 7 -15.47 10.29 -3.65
N TYR A 8 -14.19 10.08 -3.94
CA TYR A 8 -13.11 10.71 -3.19
C TYR A 8 -13.21 12.25 -3.23
N HIS A 9 -13.01 12.87 -2.08
CA HIS A 9 -12.74 14.29 -1.89
C HIS A 9 -12.00 14.46 -0.56
N ASP A 10 -11.22 15.54 -0.40
CA ASP A 10 -10.32 15.71 0.75
C ASP A 10 -11.05 15.70 2.10
N GLY A 11 -12.31 16.13 2.13
CA GLY A 11 -13.16 16.10 3.34
C GLY A 11 -13.90 14.79 3.59
N ILE A 12 -13.59 13.68 2.89
CA ILE A 12 -14.35 12.44 3.03
C ILE A 12 -14.00 11.68 4.32
N GLU A 13 -12.78 11.85 4.79
CA GLU A 13 -12.31 11.31 6.05
C GLU A 13 -12.16 12.43 7.09
N THR A 14 -12.35 12.08 8.35
CA THR A 14 -12.08 12.96 9.49
C THR A 14 -10.89 12.37 10.23
N LEU A 15 -9.75 13.07 10.19
CA LEU A 15 -8.54 12.64 10.87
C LEU A 15 -8.80 12.56 12.38
N SER A 16 -8.30 11.49 13.02
CA SER A 16 -8.35 11.41 14.48
C SER A 16 -7.45 12.50 15.10
N PRO A 17 -7.79 13.09 16.26
CA PRO A 17 -6.98 14.15 16.87
C PRO A 17 -5.51 13.77 17.11
N ASP A 18 -5.24 12.49 17.32
CA ASP A 18 -3.94 11.87 17.60
C ASP A 18 -3.32 11.16 16.39
N GLU A 19 -3.91 11.29 15.20
CA GLU A 19 -3.47 10.55 14.02
C GLU A 19 -2.06 10.92 13.60
N ASN A 20 -1.74 12.22 13.57
CA ASN A 20 -0.39 12.70 13.23
C ASN A 20 0.65 12.22 14.25
N GLU A 21 0.32 12.25 15.55
CA GLU A 21 1.22 11.71 16.60
C GLU A 21 1.44 10.21 16.41
N THR A 22 0.39 9.47 16.07
CA THR A 22 0.46 8.04 15.80
C THR A 22 1.32 7.75 14.57
N ILE A 23 1.17 8.52 13.48
CA ILE A 23 2.00 8.44 12.29
C ILE A 23 3.47 8.69 12.64
N ASP A 24 3.77 9.77 13.36
CA ASP A 24 5.14 10.11 13.77
C ASP A 24 5.78 9.00 14.62
N ARG A 25 5.02 8.42 15.55
CA ARG A 25 5.47 7.29 16.36
C ARG A 25 5.75 6.04 15.54
N ILE A 26 4.90 5.74 14.56
CA ILE A 26 5.11 4.59 13.64
C ILE A 26 6.37 4.82 12.81
N ILE A 27 6.56 6.02 12.25
CA ILE A 27 7.76 6.37 11.48
C ILE A 27 9.01 6.20 12.34
N ALA A 28 9.01 6.72 13.57
CA ALA A 28 10.15 6.60 14.49
C ALA A 28 10.48 5.13 14.80
N ALA A 29 9.47 4.31 15.10
CA ALA A 29 9.66 2.88 15.39
C ALA A 29 10.20 2.11 14.18
N MET A 30 9.62 2.30 13.00
CA MET A 30 10.06 1.63 11.77
C MET A 30 11.48 2.07 11.34
N THR A 31 11.83 3.33 11.58
CA THR A 31 13.18 3.85 11.33
C THR A 31 14.18 3.17 12.26
N HIS A 32 13.88 3.10 13.56
CA HIS A 32 14.74 2.44 14.54
C HIS A 32 14.99 0.96 14.20
N GLU A 33 13.95 0.22 13.82
CA GLU A 33 14.08 -1.17 13.37
C GLU A 33 14.95 -1.30 12.11
N SER A 34 14.79 -0.39 11.15
CA SER A 34 15.60 -0.35 9.92
C SER A 34 17.08 -0.12 10.25
N GLU A 35 17.41 0.77 11.18
CA GLU A 35 18.78 1.03 11.63
C GLU A 35 19.40 -0.19 12.33
N ILE A 36 18.65 -0.82 13.24
CA ILE A 36 19.09 -2.04 13.95
C ILE A 36 19.42 -3.13 12.94
N THR A 37 18.52 -3.39 12.00
CA THR A 37 18.67 -4.46 11.02
C THR A 37 19.79 -4.15 10.03
N ALA A 38 19.91 -2.92 9.56
CA ALA A 38 21.02 -2.49 8.71
C ALA A 38 22.38 -2.70 9.38
N LYS A 39 22.51 -2.33 10.67
CA LYS A 39 23.72 -2.57 11.46
C LYS A 39 24.00 -4.06 11.64
N ARG A 40 22.96 -4.87 11.87
CA ARG A 40 23.08 -6.32 12.10
C ARG A 40 23.54 -7.07 10.84
N TYR A 41 22.98 -6.73 9.69
CA TYR A 41 23.22 -7.45 8.43
C TYR A 41 24.29 -6.81 7.54
N GLY A 42 24.79 -5.62 7.90
CA GLY A 42 25.81 -4.90 7.15
C GLY A 42 25.30 -4.27 5.84
N HIS A 43 23.99 -4.30 5.60
CA HIS A 43 23.30 -3.66 4.47
C HIS A 43 21.84 -3.45 4.83
N ALA A 44 21.17 -2.54 4.12
CA ALA A 44 19.76 -2.27 4.34
C ALA A 44 18.89 -3.49 4.02
N VAL A 45 18.02 -3.85 4.95
CA VAL A 45 16.93 -4.81 4.76
C VAL A 45 15.62 -4.15 5.18
N ARG A 46 14.48 -4.64 4.68
CA ARG A 46 13.17 -4.09 5.05
C ARG A 46 12.91 -4.34 6.55
N ALA A 47 12.43 -3.33 7.29
CA ALA A 47 12.03 -3.51 8.70
C ALA A 47 10.87 -4.51 8.85
N SER A 48 9.93 -4.50 7.91
CA SER A 48 8.80 -5.44 7.86
C SER A 48 8.80 -6.25 6.56
N HIS A 49 8.24 -7.46 6.60
CA HIS A 49 8.24 -8.42 5.49
C HIS A 49 9.64 -8.68 4.88
N ALA A 50 10.69 -8.61 5.70
CA ALA A 50 12.08 -8.74 5.25
C ALA A 50 12.35 -10.10 4.59
N LYS A 51 11.87 -11.17 5.23
CA LYS A 51 12.04 -12.55 4.80
C LYS A 51 10.91 -12.94 3.84
N ILE A 52 11.28 -13.35 2.64
CA ILE A 52 10.36 -13.90 1.65
C ILE A 52 10.86 -15.27 1.19
N SER A 53 9.95 -16.14 0.75
CA SER A 53 10.32 -17.43 0.16
C SER A 53 10.79 -17.32 -1.29
N GLY A 54 10.39 -16.26 -1.99
CA GLY A 54 10.75 -16.01 -3.39
C GLY A 54 10.02 -14.79 -3.96
N VAL A 55 10.41 -14.40 -5.17
CA VAL A 55 9.76 -13.33 -5.95
C VAL A 55 9.19 -13.95 -7.22
N ALA A 56 7.92 -13.65 -7.51
CA ALA A 56 7.29 -14.02 -8.76
C ALA A 56 7.36 -12.85 -9.74
N VAL A 57 7.75 -13.12 -10.98
CA VAL A 57 7.69 -12.19 -12.10
C VAL A 57 6.71 -12.74 -13.11
N GLY A 58 5.78 -11.90 -13.56
CA GLY A 58 4.74 -12.30 -14.49
C GLY A 58 4.02 -11.09 -15.07
N THR A 59 3.04 -11.38 -15.90
CA THR A 59 2.19 -10.38 -16.55
C THR A 59 0.89 -10.19 -15.78
N LEU A 60 0.36 -8.98 -15.80
CA LEU A 60 -0.96 -8.67 -15.24
C LEU A 60 -1.95 -8.48 -16.39
N GLU A 61 -2.98 -9.34 -16.44
CA GLU A 61 -4.09 -9.19 -17.39
C GLU A 61 -5.29 -8.53 -16.71
N ILE A 62 -5.70 -7.40 -17.26
CA ILE A 62 -6.95 -6.73 -16.91
C ILE A 62 -8.02 -7.19 -17.88
N LEU A 63 -9.03 -7.89 -17.36
CA LEU A 63 -10.13 -8.42 -18.17
C LEU A 63 -11.11 -7.30 -18.57
N PRO A 64 -11.82 -7.46 -19.70
CA PRO A 64 -12.86 -6.53 -20.10
C PRO A 64 -14.07 -6.59 -19.17
N ASN A 65 -14.90 -5.54 -19.24
CA ASN A 65 -16.19 -5.45 -18.54
C ASN A 65 -16.11 -5.46 -17.01
N LEU A 66 -15.05 -4.86 -16.44
CA LEU A 66 -15.05 -4.51 -15.02
C LEU A 66 -16.21 -3.57 -14.69
N GLN A 67 -16.72 -3.68 -13.47
CA GLN A 67 -17.70 -2.73 -12.96
C GLN A 67 -17.12 -1.30 -13.01
N PRO A 68 -17.91 -0.26 -13.35
CA PRO A 68 -17.39 1.10 -13.53
C PRO A 68 -16.60 1.64 -12.34
N GLU A 69 -16.97 1.25 -11.11
CA GLU A 69 -16.26 1.60 -9.88
C GLU A 69 -14.89 0.94 -9.73
N LEU A 70 -14.65 -0.18 -10.42
CA LEU A 70 -13.37 -0.90 -10.44
C LEU A 70 -12.52 -0.55 -11.68
N ALA A 71 -13.15 -0.04 -12.74
CA ALA A 71 -12.50 0.33 -14.00
C ALA A 71 -11.77 1.69 -13.88
N GLN A 72 -10.76 1.77 -13.02
CA GLN A 72 -10.06 3.01 -12.69
C GLN A 72 -8.53 2.83 -12.70
N GLY A 73 -7.79 3.90 -13.01
CA GLY A 73 -6.33 3.88 -12.99
C GLY A 73 -5.74 2.78 -13.87
N LEU A 74 -4.91 1.91 -13.29
CA LEU A 74 -4.32 0.75 -13.98
C LEU A 74 -5.38 -0.21 -14.56
N PHE A 75 -6.57 -0.25 -13.95
CA PHE A 75 -7.68 -1.12 -14.35
C PHE A 75 -8.66 -0.46 -15.34
N ALA A 76 -8.35 0.74 -15.85
CA ALA A 76 -9.29 1.51 -16.66
C ALA A 76 -9.66 0.86 -18.00
N ASN A 77 -8.75 0.07 -18.57
CA ASN A 77 -8.96 -0.61 -19.85
C ASN A 77 -8.51 -2.07 -19.76
N ALA A 78 -9.13 -2.92 -20.57
CA ALA A 78 -8.64 -4.28 -20.75
C ALA A 78 -7.28 -4.26 -21.45
N VAL A 79 -6.26 -4.82 -20.80
CA VAL A 79 -4.87 -4.78 -21.26
C VAL A 79 -4.03 -5.81 -20.53
N THR A 80 -2.94 -6.26 -21.16
CA THR A 80 -1.89 -7.04 -20.50
C THR A 80 -0.66 -6.16 -20.29
N HIS A 81 -0.18 -6.09 -19.05
CA HIS A 81 1.08 -5.44 -18.65
C HIS A 81 2.19 -6.46 -18.45
#